data_AF-A0AAW2QU37-F1
#
_entry.id   AF-A0AAW2QU37-F1
#
_cell.length_a   1.000
_cell.length_b   1.000
_cell.length_c   1.000
_cell.angle_alpha   90.00
_cell.angle_beta   90.00
_cell.angle_gamma   90.00
#
_symmetry.space_group_name_H-M   'P 1'
#
loop_
_entity.id
_entity.type
_entity.pdbx_description
1 polymer ?
#
loop_
_entity_poly.entity_id
_entity_poly.type
_entity_poly.pdbx_seq_one_letter_code
_entity_poly.pdbx_strand_id
1 'polypeptide(L)'
;MAAIRAKNGEEIERLSVLQSKLKKRAEIVEYMMLELREEKKELKGRTKALYDESDRVLNWLKVHSAGFPIDDAFGARNRKSEMIRECLAGDLAAEDLMYALEKGVEEGVVSFEAYMKQVRVCAREQFLHRAKLVKIGRGGLF
;
A
#
# COMPACT_ATOMS: atom_id res chain seq x y z
N MET A 1 -21.64 84.89 -20.99
CA MET A 1 -20.29 84.28 -20.90
C MET A 1 -19.96 83.65 -19.54
N ALA A 2 -20.45 84.17 -18.41
CA ALA A 2 -20.19 83.56 -17.08
C ALA A 2 -20.86 82.19 -16.88
N ALA A 3 -22.12 82.03 -17.29
CA ALA A 3 -22.87 80.76 -17.13
C ALA A 3 -22.28 79.58 -17.92
N ILE A 4 -21.75 79.84 -19.13
CA ILE A 4 -21.09 78.81 -19.96
C ILE A 4 -19.76 78.38 -19.31
N ARG A 5 -19.01 79.32 -18.73
CA ARG A 5 -17.79 79.00 -17.99
C ARG A 5 -18.05 78.18 -16.73
N ALA A 6 -19.12 78.47 -16.00
CA ALA A 6 -19.53 77.70 -14.82
C ALA A 6 -19.92 76.26 -15.18
N LYS A 7 -20.76 76.08 -16.22
CA LYS A 7 -21.15 74.75 -16.71
C LYS A 7 -19.95 73.92 -17.18
N ASN A 8 -19.02 74.54 -17.92
CA ASN A 8 -17.80 73.88 -18.36
C ASN A 8 -16.89 73.51 -17.16
N GLY A 9 -16.84 74.33 -16.12
CA GLY A 9 -16.11 74.04 -14.89
C GLY A 9 -16.66 72.80 -14.16
N GLU A 10 -17.98 72.73 -13.99
CA GLU A 10 -18.64 71.55 -13.40
C GLU A 10 -18.39 70.28 -14.20
N GLU A 11 -18.41 70.37 -15.54
CA GLU A 11 -18.18 69.24 -16.43
C GLU A 11 -16.73 68.76 -16.37
N ILE A 12 -15.76 69.68 -16.34
CA ILE A 12 -14.33 69.37 -16.12
C ILE A 12 -14.13 68.66 -14.77
N GLU A 13 -14.79 69.13 -13.72
CA GLU A 13 -14.67 68.54 -12.38
C GLU A 13 -15.28 67.13 -12.34
N ARG A 14 -16.45 66.92 -12.96
CA ARG A 14 -17.05 65.59 -13.10
C ARG A 14 -16.16 64.62 -13.88
N LEU A 15 -15.56 65.08 -14.98
CA LEU A 15 -14.66 64.26 -15.80
C LEU A 15 -13.36 63.95 -15.06
N SER A 16 -12.81 64.91 -14.31
CA SER A 16 -11.63 64.70 -13.45
C SER A 16 -11.90 63.64 -12.37
N VAL A 17 -13.05 63.73 -11.69
CA VAL A 17 -13.46 62.72 -10.70
C VAL A 17 -13.62 61.35 -11.35
N LEU A 18 -14.25 61.26 -12.54
CA LEU A 18 -14.41 60.01 -13.26
C LEU A 18 -13.06 59.41 -13.67
N GLN A 19 -12.16 60.24 -14.20
CA GLN A 19 -10.81 59.82 -14.57
C GLN A 19 -10.03 59.26 -13.36
N SER A 20 -10.13 59.91 -12.19
CA SER A 20 -9.46 59.43 -10.98
C SER A 20 -10.00 58.07 -10.52
N LYS A 21 -11.32 57.84 -10.63
CA LYS A 21 -11.95 56.55 -10.33
C LYS A 21 -11.52 55.46 -11.32
N LEU A 22 -11.44 55.80 -12.61
CA LEU A 22 -11.01 54.85 -13.65
C LEU A 22 -9.55 54.45 -13.47
N LYS A 23 -8.65 55.40 -13.14
CA LYS A 23 -7.25 55.10 -12.82
C LYS A 23 -7.13 54.14 -11.64
N LYS A 24 -7.83 54.42 -10.53
CA LYS A 24 -7.84 53.53 -9.36
C LYS A 24 -8.34 52.13 -9.70
N ARG A 25 -9.39 52.01 -10.52
CA ARG A 25 -9.89 50.70 -10.96
C ARG A 25 -8.88 49.97 -11.86
N ALA A 26 -8.21 50.69 -12.76
CA ALA A 26 -7.17 50.10 -13.60
C ALA A 26 -6.01 49.55 -12.76
N GLU A 27 -5.55 50.30 -11.77
CA GLU A 27 -4.52 49.87 -10.81
C GLU A 27 -4.94 48.60 -10.04
N ILE A 28 -6.19 48.56 -9.54
CA ILE A 28 -6.72 47.38 -8.84
C ILE A 28 -6.78 46.16 -9.78
N VAL A 29 -7.25 46.35 -11.02
CA VAL A 29 -7.30 45.26 -12.01
C VAL A 29 -5.91 44.76 -12.37
N GLU A 30 -4.94 45.65 -12.52
CA GLU A 30 -3.56 45.28 -12.81
C GLU A 30 -2.94 44.45 -11.67
N TYR A 31 -3.21 44.86 -10.42
CA TYR A 31 -2.80 44.10 -9.23
C TYR A 31 -3.47 42.72 -9.18
N MET A 32 -4.79 42.63 -9.35
CA MET A 32 -5.51 41.34 -9.38
C MET A 32 -5.01 40.43 -10.52
N MET A 33 -4.67 41.00 -11.68
CA MET A 33 -4.09 40.24 -12.79
C MET A 33 -2.70 39.70 -12.45
N LEU A 34 -1.91 40.41 -11.64
CA LEU A 34 -0.62 39.93 -11.17
C LEU A 34 -0.80 38.74 -10.21
N GLU A 35 -1.65 38.88 -9.19
CA GLU A 35 -1.95 37.82 -8.21
C GLU A 35 -2.47 36.55 -8.90
N LEU A 36 -3.44 36.68 -9.81
CA LEU A 36 -3.97 35.53 -10.55
C LEU A 36 -2.92 34.84 -11.43
N ARG A 37 -1.91 35.56 -11.93
CA ARG A 37 -0.81 34.96 -12.69
C ARG A 37 0.12 34.16 -11.77
N GLU A 38 0.41 34.68 -10.59
CA GLU A 38 1.22 33.99 -9.59
C GLU A 38 0.51 32.74 -9.08
N GLU A 39 -0.76 32.85 -8.71
CA GLU A 39 -1.57 31.72 -8.26
C GLU A 39 -1.67 30.64 -9.35
N LYS A 40 -1.90 31.04 -10.62
CA LYS A 40 -1.89 30.11 -11.75
C LYS A 40 -0.54 29.40 -11.91
N LYS A 41 0.57 30.10 -11.68
CA LYS A 41 1.92 29.50 -11.75
C LYS A 41 2.13 28.50 -10.62
N GLU A 42 1.72 28.85 -9.41
CA GLU A 42 1.80 27.97 -8.24
C GLU A 42 0.94 26.71 -8.43
N LEU A 43 -0.31 26.87 -8.85
CA LEU A 43 -1.22 25.75 -9.14
C LEU A 43 -0.64 24.81 -10.19
N LYS A 44 -0.08 25.34 -11.28
CA LYS A 44 0.60 24.52 -12.29
C LYS A 44 1.78 23.74 -11.69
N GLY A 45 2.55 24.36 -10.81
CA GLY A 45 3.65 23.70 -10.09
C GLY A 45 3.14 22.54 -9.22
N ARG A 46 2.09 22.79 -8.44
CA ARG A 46 1.45 21.78 -7.58
C ARG A 46 0.86 20.62 -8.37
N THR A 47 0.15 20.91 -9.47
CA THR A 47 -0.39 19.88 -10.36
C THR A 47 0.73 19.01 -10.92
N LYS A 48 1.85 19.60 -11.37
CA LYS A 48 2.99 18.84 -11.88
C LYS A 48 3.58 17.94 -10.79
N ALA A 49 3.78 18.44 -9.58
CA ALA A 49 4.28 17.65 -8.46
C ALA A 49 3.37 16.44 -8.15
N LEU A 50 2.05 16.63 -8.16
CA LEU A 50 1.08 15.55 -7.96
C LEU A 50 1.15 14.49 -9.07
N TYR A 51 1.31 14.89 -10.34
CA TYR A 51 1.53 13.93 -11.42
C TYR A 51 2.82 13.14 -11.23
N ASP A 52 3.92 13.83 -10.88
CA ASP A 52 5.21 13.19 -10.63
C ASP A 52 5.13 12.18 -9.45
N GLU A 53 4.40 12.51 -8.39
CA GLU A 53 4.14 11.62 -7.26
C GLU A 53 3.24 10.44 -7.63
N SER A 54 2.17 10.69 -8.38
CA SER A 54 1.28 9.65 -8.89
C SER A 54 2.04 8.64 -9.75
N ASP A 55 2.90 9.12 -10.65
CA ASP A 55 3.72 8.25 -11.50
C ASP A 55 4.71 7.42 -10.70
N ARG A 56 5.29 7.97 -9.63
CA ARG A 56 6.15 7.20 -8.70
C ARG A 56 5.36 6.06 -8.06
N VAL A 57 4.16 6.34 -7.54
CA VAL A 57 3.32 5.33 -6.89
C VAL A 57 2.87 4.27 -7.89
N LEU A 58 2.45 4.67 -9.10
CA LEU A 58 2.02 3.73 -10.15
C LEU A 58 3.19 2.84 -10.60
N ASN A 59 4.38 3.39 -10.78
CA ASN A 59 5.55 2.59 -11.15
C ASN A 59 5.98 1.66 -10.02
N TRP A 60 5.91 2.11 -8.76
CA TRP A 60 6.13 1.23 -7.61
C TRP A 60 5.11 0.09 -7.59
N LEU A 61 3.82 0.39 -7.75
CA LEU A 61 2.77 -0.63 -7.80
C LEU A 61 2.98 -1.63 -8.94
N LYS A 62 3.36 -1.20 -10.15
CA LYS A 62 3.62 -2.14 -11.27
C LYS A 62 4.65 -3.22 -10.94
N VAL A 63 5.64 -2.91 -10.09
CA VAL A 63 6.68 -3.84 -9.69
C VAL A 63 6.24 -4.71 -8.50
N HIS A 64 5.39 -4.18 -7.61
CA HIS A 64 5.06 -4.80 -6.33
C HIS A 64 3.61 -5.31 -6.23
N SER A 65 2.78 -5.15 -7.27
CA SER A 65 1.38 -5.60 -7.30
C SER A 65 1.20 -7.04 -7.76
N ALA A 66 2.25 -7.68 -8.29
CA ALA A 66 2.22 -9.11 -8.54
C ALA A 66 2.02 -9.82 -7.20
N GLY A 67 0.89 -10.53 -7.07
CA GLY A 67 0.53 -11.26 -5.87
C GLY A 67 1.71 -12.09 -5.40
N PHE A 68 2.34 -11.64 -4.33
CA PHE A 68 3.48 -12.32 -3.77
C PHE A 68 2.94 -13.56 -3.03
N PRO A 69 3.39 -14.78 -3.33
CA PRO A 69 2.96 -15.96 -2.58
C PRO A 69 3.32 -15.72 -1.11
N ILE A 70 2.30 -15.56 -0.26
CA ILE A 70 2.52 -15.14 1.13
C ILE A 70 3.42 -16.13 1.88
N ASP A 71 3.37 -17.40 1.48
CA ASP A 71 4.19 -18.49 2.01
C ASP A 71 5.69 -18.32 1.71
N ASP A 72 6.03 -17.60 0.64
CA ASP A 72 7.41 -17.30 0.26
C ASP A 72 7.91 -15.99 0.87
N ALA A 73 7.04 -15.21 1.54
CA ALA A 73 7.38 -13.85 1.98
C ALA A 73 8.32 -13.90 3.18
N PHE A 74 8.20 -14.99 3.95
CA PHE A 74 9.00 -15.28 5.12
C PHE A 74 9.56 -16.69 5.00
N GLY A 75 10.87 -16.79 4.75
CA GLY A 75 11.61 -18.04 4.72
C GLY A 75 12.50 -18.23 5.93
N ALA A 76 13.00 -19.44 6.14
CA ALA A 76 13.99 -19.66 7.17
C ALA A 76 15.32 -18.98 6.81
N ARG A 77 16.04 -18.49 7.83
CA ARG A 77 17.31 -17.75 7.65
C ARG A 77 18.39 -18.55 6.91
N ASN A 78 18.42 -19.87 7.06
CA ASN A 78 19.38 -20.76 6.43
C ASN A 78 18.78 -22.14 6.19
N ARG A 79 19.48 -22.95 5.39
CA ARG A 79 19.05 -24.32 5.05
C ARG A 79 18.78 -25.20 6.27
N LYS A 80 19.58 -25.06 7.34
CA LYS A 80 19.38 -25.84 8.57
C LYS A 80 18.06 -25.49 9.25
N SER A 81 17.75 -24.20 9.37
CA SER A 81 16.49 -23.70 9.91
C SER A 81 15.30 -24.09 9.04
N GLU A 82 15.46 -24.12 7.71
CA GLU A 82 14.42 -24.58 6.78
C GLU A 82 14.12 -26.06 7.00
N MET A 83 15.15 -26.90 7.07
CA MET A 83 14.99 -28.33 7.36
C MET A 83 14.34 -28.59 8.72
N ILE A 84 14.63 -27.75 9.74
CA ILE A 84 13.96 -27.83 11.04
C ILE A 84 12.48 -27.48 10.89
N ARG A 85 12.15 -26.40 10.18
CA ARG A 85 10.76 -25.97 9.91
C ARG A 85 9.97 -27.08 9.24
N GLU A 86 10.47 -27.63 8.13
CA GLU A 86 9.83 -28.71 7.39
C GLU A 86 9.62 -29.96 8.26
N CYS A 87 10.62 -30.34 9.07
CA CYS A 87 10.48 -31.52 9.91
C CYS A 87 9.48 -31.30 11.06
N LEU A 88 9.44 -30.13 11.68
CA LEU A 88 8.43 -29.81 12.70
C LEU A 88 7.02 -29.74 12.11
N ALA A 89 6.87 -29.10 10.94
CA ALA A 89 5.59 -29.03 10.25
C ALA A 89 5.07 -30.43 9.87
N GLY A 90 5.94 -31.30 9.34
CA GLY A 90 5.58 -32.68 9.04
C GLY A 90 5.24 -33.52 10.28
N ASP A 91 5.93 -33.31 11.40
CA ASP A 91 5.65 -33.99 12.67
C ASP A 91 4.24 -33.66 13.19
N LEU A 92 3.89 -32.37 13.19
CA LEU A 92 2.59 -31.87 13.65
C LEU A 92 1.46 -32.26 12.69
N ALA A 93 1.68 -32.13 11.38
CA ALA A 93 0.68 -32.51 10.39
C ALA A 93 0.32 -34.01 10.47
N ALA A 94 1.28 -34.87 10.81
CA ALA A 94 1.01 -36.28 11.06
C ALA A 94 0.14 -36.50 12.30
N GLU A 95 0.32 -35.72 13.38
CA GLU A 95 -0.56 -35.77 14.57
C GLU A 95 -1.98 -35.33 14.24
N ASP A 96 -2.12 -34.19 13.55
CA ASP A 96 -3.42 -33.66 13.12
C ASP A 96 -4.18 -34.67 12.25
N LEU A 97 -3.48 -35.32 11.32
CA LEU A 97 -4.08 -36.34 10.46
C LEU A 97 -4.51 -37.58 11.25
N MET A 98 -3.68 -38.08 12.18
CA MET A 98 -4.04 -39.22 13.01
C MET A 98 -5.26 -38.91 13.89
N TYR A 99 -5.35 -37.71 14.45
CA TYR A 99 -6.51 -37.25 15.21
C TYR A 99 -7.78 -37.18 14.33
N ALA A 100 -7.68 -36.61 13.13
CA ALA A 100 -8.81 -36.56 12.20
C ALA A 100 -9.27 -37.96 11.76
N LEU A 101 -8.33 -38.89 11.56
CA LEU A 101 -8.62 -40.29 11.24
C LEU A 101 -9.32 -41.01 12.39
N GLU A 102 -8.94 -40.74 13.65
CA GLU A 102 -9.59 -41.29 14.84
C GLU A 102 -11.06 -40.84 14.89
N LYS A 103 -11.32 -39.54 14.69
CA LYS A 103 -12.68 -39.00 14.60
C LYS A 103 -13.47 -39.62 13.46
N GLY A 104 -12.85 -39.80 12.29
CA GLY A 104 -13.49 -40.45 11.14
C GLY A 104 -13.91 -41.90 11.40
N VAL A 105 -13.20 -42.64 12.27
CA VAL A 105 -13.62 -43.99 12.69
C VAL A 105 -14.75 -43.94 13.71
N GLU A 106 -14.67 -43.05 14.70
CA GLU A 106 -15.74 -42.85 15.69
C GLU A 106 -17.09 -42.53 15.02
N GLU A 107 -17.06 -41.73 13.96
CA GLU A 107 -18.24 -41.34 13.17
C GLU A 107 -18.66 -42.40 12.13
N GLY A 108 -17.89 -43.48 11.97
CA GLY A 108 -18.18 -44.56 11.01
C GLY A 108 -17.93 -44.20 9.54
N VAL A 109 -17.29 -43.05 9.25
CA VAL A 109 -16.94 -42.59 7.90
C VAL A 109 -15.71 -43.32 7.36
N VAL A 110 -14.80 -43.73 8.25
CA VAL A 110 -13.57 -44.46 7.93
C VAL A 110 -13.64 -45.86 8.55
N SER A 111 -13.30 -46.89 7.78
CA SER A 111 -13.23 -48.25 8.33
C SER A 111 -12.04 -48.41 9.28
N PHE A 112 -12.20 -49.23 10.31
CA PHE A 112 -11.13 -49.50 11.28
C PHE A 112 -9.86 -50.06 10.62
N GLU A 113 -10.01 -50.91 9.59
CA GLU A 113 -8.87 -51.43 8.83
C GLU A 113 -8.09 -50.32 8.11
N ALA A 114 -8.81 -49.40 7.45
CA ALA A 114 -8.19 -48.26 6.78
C ALA A 114 -7.48 -47.34 7.77
N TYR A 115 -8.12 -47.04 8.91
CA TYR A 115 -7.52 -46.29 10.01
C TYR A 115 -6.22 -46.91 10.50
N MET A 116 -6.21 -48.19 10.87
CA MET A 116 -5.01 -48.87 11.37
C MET A 116 -3.88 -48.92 10.35
N LYS A 117 -4.21 -48.96 9.04
CA LYS A 117 -3.21 -48.85 7.98
C LYS A 117 -2.63 -47.44 7.93
N GLN A 118 -3.46 -46.41 7.93
CA GLN A 118 -3.01 -45.02 7.80
C GLN A 118 -2.28 -44.51 9.04
N VAL A 119 -2.72 -44.86 10.24
CA VAL A 119 -2.01 -44.52 11.49
C VAL A 119 -0.59 -45.09 11.48
N ARG A 120 -0.39 -46.32 10.99
CA ARG A 120 0.95 -46.90 10.87
C ARG A 120 1.85 -46.15 9.88
N VAL A 121 1.28 -45.65 8.79
CA VAL A 121 2.00 -44.81 7.81
C VAL A 121 2.39 -43.48 8.46
N CYS A 122 1.42 -42.79 9.07
CA CYS A 122 1.63 -41.50 9.74
C CYS A 122 2.67 -41.62 10.87
N ALA A 123 2.57 -42.63 11.74
CA ALA A 123 3.52 -42.86 12.83
C ALA A 123 4.95 -43.12 12.32
N ARG A 124 5.09 -43.82 11.18
CA ARG A 124 6.40 -44.04 10.55
C ARG A 124 6.98 -42.74 10.00
N GLU A 125 6.18 -41.91 9.34
CA GLU A 125 6.60 -40.60 8.84
C GLU A 125 6.99 -39.66 9.98
N GLN A 126 6.16 -39.62 11.03
CA GLN A 126 6.40 -38.88 12.26
C GLN A 126 7.75 -39.26 12.89
N PHE A 127 8.03 -40.57 13.02
CA PHE A 127 9.31 -41.05 13.52
C PHE A 127 10.49 -40.53 12.67
N LEU A 128 10.36 -40.53 11.34
CA LEU A 128 11.42 -40.02 10.45
C LEU A 128 11.66 -38.52 10.64
N HIS A 129 10.60 -37.72 10.79
CA HIS A 129 10.71 -36.28 11.08
C HIS A 129 11.42 -36.03 12.41
N ARG A 130 11.02 -36.70 13.48
CA ARG A 130 11.66 -36.61 14.81
C ARG A 130 13.12 -37.06 14.78
N ALA A 131 13.41 -38.17 14.12
CA ALA A 131 14.78 -38.67 13.98
C ALA A 131 15.68 -37.69 13.21
N LYS A 132 15.15 -37.05 12.15
CA LYS A 132 15.86 -35.99 11.42
C LYS A 132 16.13 -34.78 12.32
N LEU A 133 15.16 -34.31 13.09
CA LEU A 133 15.34 -33.20 14.04
C LEU A 133 16.45 -33.47 15.06
N VAL A 134 16.46 -34.67 15.65
CA VAL A 134 17.53 -35.08 16.59
C VAL A 134 18.90 -35.05 15.92
N LYS A 135 19.01 -35.55 14.68
CA LYS A 135 20.28 -35.52 13.92
C LYS A 135 20.73 -34.10 13.60
N ILE A 136 19.81 -33.21 13.20
CA ILE A 136 20.10 -31.80 12.91
C ILE A 136 20.56 -31.06 14.17
N GLY A 137 19.93 -31.35 15.33
CA GLY A 137 20.31 -30.81 16.63
C GLY A 137 21.69 -31.26 17.11
N ARG A 138 22.09 -32.51 16.83
CA ARG A 138 23.42 -33.04 17.17
C ARG A 138 24.57 -32.40 16.36
N GLY A 139 24.30 -31.88 15.16
CA GLY A 139 25.30 -31.21 14.31
C GLY A 139 25.48 -29.70 14.60
N GLY A 140 25.33 -29.27 15.85
CA GLY A 140 25.40 -27.85 16.24
C GLY A 140 26.14 -27.56 17.55
N LEU A 141 26.87 -28.53 18.08
CA LEU A 141 27.75 -28.37 19.25
C LEU A 141 29.17 -28.71 18.82
N PHE A 142 29.81 -27.87 18.01
CA PHE A 142 31.26 -27.60 17.91
C PHE A 142 31.46 -26.41 16.97
#